data_AF-A0AAV1JP37-F1
#
_entry.id   AF-A0AAV1JP37-F1
#
_cell.length_a   1.000
_cell.length_b   1.000
_cell.length_c   1.000
_cell.angle_alpha   90.00
_cell.angle_beta   90.00
_cell.angle_gamma   90.00
#
_symmetry.space_group_name_H-M   'P 1'
#
loop_
_entity.id
_entity.type
_entity.pdbx_description
1 polymer ?
#
loop_
_entity_poly.entity_id
_entity_poly.type
_entity_poly.pdbx_seq_one_letter_code
_entity_poly.pdbx_strand_id
1 'polypeptide(L)'
;MSNRSHGRTRIVTKEDLQQLKLLERVLKESLPSGTILHPDSDIVISIYGIGRDPKEWGPDADCFEPDRFLPGRKTGLFIPFSCGPRNCLGYQLAFMSAKMALISILRRYKITGKIETSPAPQMEHTTYDES
;
A
#
# COMPACT_ATOMS: atom_id res chain seq x y z
N MET A 1 -23.08 -48.06 8.61
CA MET A 1 -23.21 -47.14 9.77
C MET A 1 -22.06 -46.14 9.71
N SER A 2 -22.32 -44.97 9.11
CA SER A 2 -21.30 -43.95 8.78
C SER A 2 -21.15 -42.99 9.97
N ASN A 3 -19.99 -43.01 10.61
CA ASN A 3 -19.76 -42.24 11.84
C ASN A 3 -19.09 -40.90 11.53
N ARG A 4 -19.82 -39.82 11.85
CA ARG A 4 -19.42 -38.42 11.68
C ARG A 4 -18.43 -38.02 12.78
N SER A 5 -17.14 -38.15 12.54
CA SER A 5 -16.09 -37.70 13.46
C SER A 5 -15.16 -36.62 12.87
N HIS A 6 -15.66 -35.80 11.95
CA HIS A 6 -14.92 -34.63 11.50
C HIS A 6 -15.07 -33.50 12.54
N GLY A 7 -14.05 -33.30 13.40
CA GLY A 7 -13.66 -31.91 13.66
C GLY A 7 -13.43 -31.38 15.08
N ARG A 8 -12.90 -32.13 16.07
CA ARG A 8 -12.39 -31.46 17.30
C ARG A 8 -11.02 -31.89 17.83
N THR A 9 -10.52 -33.07 17.49
CA THR A 9 -9.39 -33.67 18.24
C THR A 9 -8.12 -33.87 17.42
N ARG A 10 -8.09 -33.50 16.13
CA ARG A 10 -6.90 -33.62 15.27
C ARG A 10 -6.35 -32.25 14.89
N ILE A 11 -5.02 -32.16 14.83
CA ILE A 11 -4.29 -30.95 14.39
C ILE A 11 -4.67 -30.67 12.94
N VAL A 12 -4.94 -29.39 12.62
CA VAL A 12 -5.28 -28.94 11.27
C VAL A 12 -4.06 -29.14 10.35
N THR A 13 -4.22 -29.93 9.29
CA THR A 13 -3.18 -30.17 8.29
C THR A 13 -3.38 -29.29 7.04
N LYS A 14 -2.40 -29.25 6.13
CA LYS A 14 -2.51 -28.43 4.90
C LYS A 14 -3.67 -28.88 4.01
N GLU A 15 -3.98 -30.18 4.03
CA GLU A 15 -5.08 -30.78 3.28
C GLU A 15 -6.44 -30.30 3.80
N ASP A 16 -6.55 -30.04 5.11
CA ASP A 16 -7.76 -29.47 5.69
C ASP A 16 -8.01 -28.05 5.19
N LEU A 17 -6.95 -27.23 5.11
CA LEU A 17 -7.05 -25.86 4.58
C LEU A 17 -7.56 -25.85 3.13
N GLN A 18 -7.18 -26.84 2.32
CA GLN A 18 -7.65 -26.97 0.93
C GLN A 18 -9.15 -27.36 0.84
N GLN A 19 -9.70 -27.99 1.89
CA GLN A 19 -11.13 -28.32 1.93
C GLN A 19 -12.00 -27.20 2.50
N LEU A 20 -11.41 -26.22 3.19
CA LEU A 20 -12.10 -25.08 3.78
C LEU A 20 -12.35 -23.95 2.77
N LYS A 21 -13.01 -24.27 1.65
CA LYS A 21 -13.33 -23.31 0.58
C LYS A 21 -14.14 -22.10 1.07
N LEU A 22 -15.00 -22.28 2.08
CA LEU A 22 -15.78 -21.18 2.67
C LEU A 22 -14.90 -20.28 3.53
N LEU A 23 -13.96 -20.84 4.30
CA LEU A 23 -13.02 -20.07 5.10
C LEU A 23 -12.13 -19.22 4.20
N GLU A 24 -11.62 -19.78 3.10
CA GLU A 24 -10.82 -19.04 2.12
C GLU A 24 -11.62 -17.90 1.47
N ARG A 25 -12.92 -18.10 1.19
CA ARG A 25 -13.81 -17.05 0.68
C ARG A 25 -14.03 -15.94 1.72
N VAL A 26 -14.36 -16.28 2.95
CA VAL A 26 -14.57 -15.31 4.03
C VAL A 26 -13.29 -14.52 4.34
N LEU A 27 -12.13 -15.18 4.32
CA LEU A 27 -10.83 -14.50 4.50
C LEU A 27 -10.49 -13.55 3.34
N LYS A 28 -11.01 -13.81 2.13
CA LYS A 28 -10.84 -12.91 0.97
C LYS A 28 -11.83 -11.75 0.97
N GLU A 29 -12.99 -11.90 1.60
CA GLU A 29 -14.04 -10.87 1.69
C GLU A 29 -13.96 -10.02 2.97
N SER A 30 -13.25 -10.50 4.00
CA SER A 30 -12.97 -9.76 5.22
C SER A 30 -11.68 -8.95 5.11
N LEU A 31 -11.75 -7.68 5.49
CA LEU A 31 -10.54 -6.88 5.70
C LEU A 31 -9.75 -7.40 6.92
N PRO A 32 -8.44 -7.11 7.02
CA PRO A 32 -7.62 -7.43 8.20
C PRO A 32 -8.16 -6.84 9.51
N SER A 33 -9.00 -5.80 9.44
CA SER A 33 -9.72 -5.22 10.58
C SER A 33 -10.85 -6.11 11.11
N GLY A 34 -11.22 -7.18 10.41
CA GLY A 34 -12.40 -8.00 10.68
C GLY A 34 -13.71 -7.44 10.10
N THR A 35 -13.64 -6.33 9.37
CA THR A 35 -14.80 -5.73 8.69
C THR A 35 -15.19 -6.56 7.48
N ILE A 36 -16.46 -6.93 7.39
CA ILE A 36 -17.03 -7.64 6.24
C ILE A 36 -17.40 -6.61 5.18
N LEU A 37 -16.89 -6.79 3.97
CA LEU A 37 -17.25 -5.95 2.82
C LEU A 37 -18.53 -6.48 2.18
N HIS A 38 -19.53 -5.62 2.00
CA HIS A 38 -20.71 -5.98 1.24
C HIS A 38 -20.37 -6.05 -0.27
N PRO A 39 -21.06 -6.91 -1.04
CA PRO A 39 -20.99 -6.88 -2.50
C PRO A 39 -21.20 -5.44 -3.01
N ASP A 40 -20.48 -5.09 -4.08
CA ASP A 40 -20.56 -3.77 -4.73
C ASP A 40 -20.06 -2.59 -3.87
N SER A 41 -19.33 -2.85 -2.78
CA SER A 41 -18.66 -1.79 -2.01
C SER A 41 -17.47 -1.20 -2.77
N ASP A 42 -17.37 0.13 -2.79
CA ASP A 42 -16.19 0.84 -3.27
C ASP A 42 -15.13 0.95 -2.17
N ILE A 43 -13.86 0.73 -2.55
CA ILE A 43 -12.71 0.82 -1.65
C ILE A 43 -11.73 1.85 -2.19
N VAL A 44 -11.43 2.85 -1.39
CA VAL A 44 -10.43 3.88 -1.71
C VAL A 44 -9.21 3.68 -0.81
N ILE A 45 -8.04 3.51 -1.43
CA ILE A 45 -6.77 3.43 -0.73
C ILE A 45 -6.08 4.79 -0.83
N SER A 46 -5.86 5.45 0.30
CA SER A 46 -5.12 6.71 0.35
C SER A 46 -3.62 6.46 0.19
N ILE A 47 -3.14 6.48 -1.05
CA ILE A 47 -1.70 6.40 -1.36
C ILE A 47 -0.96 7.61 -0.73
N TYR A 48 -1.61 8.77 -0.68
CA TYR A 48 -1.06 9.97 -0.05
C TYR A 48 -0.81 9.75 1.45
N GLY A 49 -1.79 9.18 2.18
CA GLY A 49 -1.65 8.88 3.60
C GLY A 49 -0.60 7.81 3.87
N ILE A 50 -0.59 6.73 3.07
CA ILE A 50 0.41 5.66 3.19
C ILE A 50 1.84 6.22 3.01
N GLY A 51 2.04 7.12 2.05
CA GLY A 51 3.33 7.74 1.79
C GLY A 51 3.80 8.76 2.83
N ARG A 52 2.96 9.10 3.81
CA ARG A 52 3.23 10.11 4.85
C ARG A 52 2.94 9.66 6.28
N ASP A 53 2.55 8.40 6.48
CA ASP A 53 2.28 7.89 7.82
C ASP A 53 3.58 7.89 8.65
N PRO A 54 3.67 8.70 9.73
CA PRO A 54 4.86 8.75 10.56
C PRO A 54 5.19 7.42 11.26
N LYS A 55 4.22 6.51 11.38
CA LYS A 55 4.45 5.17 11.93
C LYS A 55 5.30 4.30 11.01
N GLU A 56 5.14 4.48 9.69
CA GLU A 56 5.85 3.70 8.67
C GLU A 56 7.10 4.43 8.15
N TRP A 57 7.02 5.76 8.03
CA TRP A 57 8.08 6.59 7.43
C TRP A 57 8.95 7.33 8.45
N GLY A 58 8.54 7.38 9.72
CA GLY A 58 9.25 8.11 10.77
C GLY A 58 8.74 9.54 10.98
N PRO A 59 9.29 10.27 11.96
CA PRO A 59 8.82 11.62 12.32
C PRO A 59 9.01 12.67 11.21
N ASP A 60 9.84 12.38 10.22
CA ASP A 60 10.16 13.23 9.09
C ASP A 60 9.47 12.75 7.79
N ALA A 61 8.34 12.05 7.91
CA ALA A 61 7.55 11.53 6.78
C ALA A 61 7.15 12.59 5.74
N ASP A 62 6.95 13.85 6.16
CA ASP A 62 6.62 14.97 5.28
C ASP A 62 7.85 15.64 4.63
N CYS A 63 9.06 15.27 5.05
CA CYS A 63 10.30 15.82 4.51
C CYS A 63 10.71 15.10 3.22
N PHE A 64 11.35 15.83 2.31
CA PHE A 64 12.00 15.23 1.14
C PHE A 64 13.41 14.73 1.52
N GLU A 65 13.55 13.42 1.70
CA GLU A 65 14.84 12.76 1.98
C GLU A 65 15.01 11.56 1.02
N PRO A 66 15.77 11.73 -0.07
CA PRO A 66 16.03 10.66 -1.02
C PRO A 66 16.78 9.47 -0.41
N ASP A 67 17.61 9.72 0.61
CA ASP A 67 18.47 8.69 1.17
C ASP A 67 17.70 7.63 1.96
N ARG A 68 16.39 7.80 2.19
CA ARG A 68 15.52 6.77 2.78
C ARG A 68 15.55 5.48 1.96
N PHE A 69 15.70 5.57 0.64
CA PHE A 69 15.64 4.44 -0.29
C PHE A 69 16.99 3.70 -0.45
N LEU A 70 18.02 4.08 0.32
CA LEU A 70 19.32 3.39 0.30
C LEU A 70 19.27 2.06 1.07
N PRO A 71 20.13 1.09 0.71
CA PRO A 71 20.21 -0.19 1.42
C PRO A 71 20.47 -0.01 2.92
N GLY A 72 19.78 -0.80 3.75
CA GLY A 72 19.97 -0.79 5.21
C GLY A 72 19.10 0.23 5.97
N ARG A 73 18.27 1.02 5.27
CA ARG A 73 17.26 1.88 5.89
C ARG A 73 15.87 1.25 5.85
N LYS A 74 15.09 1.47 6.90
CA LYS A 74 13.67 1.11 6.92
C LYS A 74 12.91 2.13 6.06
N THR A 75 12.24 1.64 5.04
CA THR A 75 11.31 2.42 4.22
C THR A 75 9.89 1.97 4.52
N GLY A 76 8.96 2.92 4.62
CA GLY A 76 7.54 2.61 4.65
C GLY A 76 7.04 2.00 3.33
N LEU A 77 5.75 1.71 3.25
CA LEU A 77 5.13 1.12 2.07
C LEU A 77 5.14 2.11 0.89
N PHE A 78 5.99 1.86 -0.11
CA PHE A 78 6.12 2.69 -1.30
C PHE A 78 5.37 2.10 -2.50
N ILE A 79 4.13 2.56 -2.73
CA ILE A 79 3.24 2.07 -3.80
C ILE A 79 2.70 3.20 -4.71
N PRO A 80 3.58 4.05 -5.30
CA PRO A 80 3.16 5.21 -6.10
C PRO A 80 2.36 4.84 -7.35
N PHE A 81 2.46 3.58 -7.79
CA PHE A 81 1.77 3.03 -8.95
C PHE A 81 0.80 1.90 -8.57
N SER A 82 0.38 1.88 -7.30
CA SER A 82 -0.38 0.79 -6.67
C SER A 82 0.44 -0.50 -6.54
N CYS A 83 -0.23 -1.59 -6.12
CA CYS A 83 0.36 -2.91 -5.96
C CYS A 83 -0.72 -3.99 -6.26
N GLY A 84 -0.30 -5.22 -6.49
CA GLY A 84 -1.21 -6.36 -6.69
C GLY A 84 -1.85 -6.42 -8.09
N PRO A 85 -3.03 -7.05 -8.24
CA PRO A 85 -3.63 -7.35 -9.54
C PRO A 85 -4.09 -6.11 -10.31
N ARG A 86 -4.23 -4.96 -9.63
CA ARG A 86 -4.58 -3.66 -10.23
C ARG A 86 -3.40 -2.68 -10.28
N ASN A 87 -2.17 -3.19 -10.16
CA ASN A 87 -0.95 -2.39 -10.32
C ASN A 87 -0.92 -1.73 -11.71
N CYS A 88 -0.35 -0.52 -11.79
CA CYS A 88 -0.17 0.18 -13.06
C CYS A 88 0.72 -0.65 -14.00
N LEU A 89 0.18 -1.03 -15.16
CA LEU A 89 0.94 -1.74 -16.20
C LEU A 89 2.12 -0.91 -16.73
N GLY A 90 2.00 0.42 -16.69
CA GLY A 90 3.00 1.36 -17.20
C GLY A 90 4.09 1.75 -16.19
N TYR A 91 4.14 1.17 -14.98
CA TYR A 91 5.05 1.65 -13.93
C TYR A 91 6.53 1.60 -14.36
N GLN A 92 6.94 0.57 -15.12
CA GLN A 92 8.31 0.46 -15.62
C GLN A 92 8.64 1.55 -16.62
N LEU A 93 7.72 1.83 -17.55
CA LEU A 93 7.86 2.91 -18.53
C LEU A 93 7.89 4.28 -17.83
N ALA A 94 7.05 4.49 -16.82
CA ALA A 94 7.03 5.72 -16.04
C ALA A 94 8.38 5.97 -15.36
N PHE A 95 8.95 4.98 -14.67
CA PHE A 95 10.26 5.12 -14.05
C PHE A 95 11.38 5.33 -15.08
N MET A 96 11.37 4.59 -16.19
CA MET A 96 12.37 4.73 -17.23
C MET A 96 12.33 6.13 -17.86
N SER A 97 11.15 6.57 -18.28
CA SER A 97 10.96 7.89 -18.90
C SER A 97 11.33 9.03 -17.95
N ALA A 98 10.93 8.96 -16.67
CA ALA A 98 11.30 9.95 -15.66
C ALA A 98 12.82 10.04 -15.48
N LYS A 99 13.51 8.90 -15.35
CA LYS A 99 14.98 8.85 -15.23
C LYS A 99 15.66 9.42 -16.48
N MET A 100 15.21 9.02 -17.68
CA MET A 100 15.76 9.50 -18.94
C MET A 100 15.59 11.01 -19.10
N ALA A 101 14.40 11.54 -18.79
CA ALA A 101 14.12 12.97 -18.83
C ALA A 101 15.04 13.73 -17.87
N LEU A 102 15.13 13.28 -16.61
CA LEU A 102 15.99 13.91 -15.60
C LEU A 102 17.46 13.93 -16.03
N ILE A 103 18.00 12.79 -16.46
CA ILE A 103 19.40 12.70 -16.92
C ILE A 103 19.63 13.60 -18.15
N SER A 104 18.69 13.63 -19.09
CA SER A 104 18.81 14.48 -20.29
C SER A 104 18.91 15.96 -19.93
N ILE A 105 18.11 16.41 -18.95
CA ILE A 105 18.16 17.79 -18.46
C ILE A 105 19.48 18.06 -17.73
N LEU A 106 19.85 17.22 -16.76
CA LEU A 106 21.06 17.41 -15.95
C LEU A 106 22.36 17.38 -16.77
N ARG A 107 22.38 16.66 -17.90
CA ARG A 107 23.56 16.61 -18.80
C ARG A 107 23.73 17.88 -19.65
N ARG A 108 22.65 18.61 -19.94
CA ARG A 108 22.66 19.74 -20.88
C ARG A 108 22.58 21.09 -20.17
N TYR A 109 21.99 21.12 -18.99
CA TYR A 109 21.66 22.36 -18.29
C TYR A 109 22.19 22.34 -16.86
N LYS A 110 22.69 23.50 -16.42
CA LYS A 110 22.93 23.78 -15.01
C LYS A 110 21.66 24.39 -14.45
N ILE A 111 20.98 23.65 -13.57
CA ILE A 111 19.74 24.12 -12.93
C ILE A 111 20.13 24.94 -11.69
N THR A 112 19.60 26.15 -11.59
CA THR A 112 19.66 26.99 -10.39
C THR A 112 18.24 27.40 -10.01
N GLY A 113 17.95 27.49 -8.71
CA GLY A 113 16.64 27.87 -8.21
C GLY A 113 16.73 28.43 -6.80
N LYS A 114 15.79 29.28 -6.43
CA LYS A 114 15.56 29.63 -5.03
C LYS A 114 14.71 28.54 -4.40
N ILE A 115 15.11 28.04 -3.24
CA ILE A 115 14.34 27.04 -2.51
C ILE A 115 13.19 27.79 -1.83
N GLU A 116 12.00 27.71 -2.41
CA GLU A 116 10.77 28.16 -1.74
C GLU A 116 10.15 26.96 -1.03
N THR A 117 10.27 26.95 0.30
CA THR A 117 9.56 26.00 1.16
C THR A 117 8.09 26.42 1.24
N SER A 118 7.21 25.78 0.47
CA SER A 118 5.77 25.86 0.75
C SER A 118 5.44 25.05 2.01
N PRO A 119 4.50 25.51 2.85
CA PRO A 119 4.06 24.74 4.00
C PRO A 119 3.52 23.37 3.58
N ALA A 120 3.75 22.36 4.41
CA ALA A 120 3.22 21.02 4.18
C ALA A 120 1.70 21.09 4.01
N PRO A 121 1.11 20.36 3.03
CA PRO A 121 -0.34 20.32 2.88
C PRO A 121 -0.95 19.76 4.17
N GLN A 122 -1.79 20.53 4.84
CA GLN A 122 -2.52 20.05 6.01
C GLN A 122 -3.74 19.26 5.53
N MET A 123 -3.76 17.95 5.79
CA MET A 123 -4.99 17.16 5.64
C MET A 123 -5.79 17.26 6.94
N GLU A 124 -6.88 18.01 6.92
CA GLU A 124 -7.88 17.96 7.97
C GLU A 124 -8.68 16.65 7.82
N HIS A 125 -8.79 15.89 8.91
CA HIS A 125 -9.67 14.74 8.95
C HIS A 125 -11.11 15.25 8.96
N THR A 126 -11.78 15.27 7.81
CA THR A 126 -13.22 15.47 7.77
C THR A 126 -13.85 14.24 8.39
N THR A 127 -14.16 14.31 9.69
CA THR A 127 -15.08 13.35 10.30
C THR A 127 -16.39 13.47 9.54
N TYR A 128 -16.78 12.38 8.86
CA TYR A 128 -18.18 12.24 8.44
C TYR A 128 -19.01 12.25 9.72
N ASP A 129 -19.84 13.28 9.88
CA ASP A 129 -20.87 13.31 10.92
C ASP A 129 -21.90 12.24 10.54
N GLU A 130 -22.08 11.25 11.41
CA GLU A 130 -23.05 10.17 11.20
C GLU A 130 -24.46 10.75 11.35
N SER A 131 -25.11 11.07 10.23
CA SER A 131 -26.53 11.45 10.15
C SER A 131 -27.43 10.24 9.92
#